data_AF-A0A835U4X6-F1
#
_entry.id   AF-A0A835U4X6-F1
#
_cell.length_a   1.000
_cell.length_b   1.000
_cell.length_c   1.000
_cell.angle_alpha   90.00
_cell.angle_beta   90.00
_cell.angle_gamma   90.00
#
_symmetry.space_group_name_H-M   'P 1'
#
loop_
_entity.id
_entity.type
_entity.pdbx_description
1 polymer ?
#
loop_
_entity_poly.entity_id
_entity_poly.type
_entity_poly.pdbx_seq_one_letter_code
_entity_poly.pdbx_strand_id
1 'polypeptide(L)'
;MKETGVEPTIATMHMLMQSYGTAGQPQDAEVVLNNLKGSNFELSTLIYGSVIEAYFKHGDYERGIAKMLEMKNDGIEADHRIWTCFIRAASFCQHTQGAMLLLNTLCNNGFDLPIRLLTGSTESVIEDVDKLLEKLEPEEDNACFNFVNSLLDLLWAFERRATGSWLFQMAIKKGIYHHDVFRVADGDWGADFRKLSGGAALVALTLWLDYMQDASLQGSPESPKSVVLITGTAEYNQVSLEKTLKAFLWEMGSPFLPCRSRTGLLVAKAHSLRMWLKESSFCMDLELKDAQHLPKLNSMSLIDGYFMREGLVPAFKEIHEKLGQVNAKKFARLALLSKESREKVIEADIKGRREKMEKAKKKGSVIPRKASRKRNAKFMRRQHNTEEANTS
;
A
#
# COMPACT_ATOMS: atom_id res chain seq x y z
N MET A 1 -6.53 26.61 -23.79
CA MET A 1 -7.73 26.04 -24.45
C MET A 1 -8.75 27.13 -24.73
N LYS A 2 -9.38 27.73 -23.71
CA LYS A 2 -10.35 28.84 -23.92
C LYS A 2 -9.74 30.08 -24.59
N GLU A 3 -8.55 30.52 -24.16
CA GLU A 3 -7.83 31.66 -24.79
C GLU A 3 -7.48 31.41 -26.27
N THR A 4 -7.42 30.15 -26.69
CA THR A 4 -7.15 29.73 -28.07
C THR A 4 -8.42 29.31 -28.81
N GLY A 5 -9.62 29.57 -28.26
CA GLY A 5 -10.91 29.25 -28.87
C GLY A 5 -11.26 27.75 -28.91
N VAL A 6 -10.58 26.91 -28.12
CA VAL A 6 -10.83 25.47 -28.04
C VAL A 6 -11.72 25.17 -26.85
N GLU A 7 -12.93 24.66 -27.12
CA GLU A 7 -13.88 24.25 -26.09
C GLU A 7 -13.45 22.94 -25.40
N PRO A 8 -13.41 22.88 -24.07
CA PRO A 8 -13.13 21.65 -23.34
C PRO A 8 -14.20 20.58 -23.57
N THR A 9 -13.78 19.33 -23.71
CA THR A 9 -14.71 18.18 -23.72
C THR A 9 -14.93 17.65 -22.31
N ILE A 10 -16.00 16.86 -22.11
CA ILE A 10 -16.24 16.13 -20.85
C ILE A 10 -15.03 15.27 -20.48
N ALA A 11 -14.40 14.61 -21.46
CA ALA A 11 -13.21 13.79 -21.23
C ALA A 11 -12.01 14.63 -20.74
N THR A 12 -11.81 15.82 -21.32
CA THR A 12 -10.75 16.74 -20.87
C THR A 12 -10.99 17.22 -19.44
N MET A 13 -12.24 17.60 -19.13
CA MET A 13 -12.62 18.04 -17.80
C MET A 13 -12.49 16.91 -16.78
N HIS A 14 -12.87 15.68 -17.15
CA HIS A 14 -12.68 14.50 -16.32
C HIS A 14 -11.19 14.23 -16.01
N MET A 15 -10.30 14.27 -17.01
CA MET A 15 -8.86 14.07 -16.76
C MET A 15 -8.28 15.13 -15.83
N LEU A 16 -8.69 16.39 -15.98
CA LEU A 16 -8.30 17.48 -15.08
C LEU A 16 -8.80 17.22 -13.65
N MET A 17 -10.07 16.85 -13.51
CA MET A 17 -10.68 16.53 -12.21
C MET A 17 -9.99 15.36 -11.53
N GLN A 18 -9.70 14.28 -12.27
CA GLN A 18 -8.98 13.13 -11.74
C GLN A 18 -7.56 13.52 -11.29
N SER A 19 -6.89 14.40 -12.04
CA SER A 19 -5.57 14.91 -11.68
C SER A 19 -5.61 15.71 -10.37
N TYR A 20 -6.52 16.70 -10.27
CA TYR A 20 -6.66 17.52 -9.06
C TYR A 20 -7.12 16.70 -7.84
N GLY A 21 -8.06 15.77 -8.04
CA GLY A 21 -8.48 14.78 -7.04
C GLY A 21 -7.30 13.96 -6.54
N THR A 22 -6.51 13.39 -7.45
CA THR A 22 -5.36 12.55 -7.10
C THR A 22 -4.27 13.33 -6.38
N ALA A 23 -4.08 14.60 -6.73
CA ALA A 23 -3.09 15.51 -6.15
C ALA A 23 -3.53 16.15 -4.81
N GLY A 24 -4.80 16.03 -4.41
CA GLY A 24 -5.31 16.69 -3.21
C GLY A 24 -5.37 18.22 -3.35
N GLN A 25 -5.75 18.71 -4.53
CA GLN A 25 -5.88 20.14 -4.86
C GLN A 25 -7.35 20.55 -4.97
N PRO A 26 -8.06 20.73 -3.85
CA PRO A 26 -9.51 20.92 -3.87
C PRO A 26 -9.95 22.23 -4.51
N GLN A 27 -9.18 23.32 -4.35
CA GLN A 27 -9.56 24.62 -4.91
C GLN A 27 -9.59 24.58 -6.45
N ASP A 28 -8.59 23.96 -7.06
CA ASP A 28 -8.54 23.79 -8.52
C ASP A 28 -9.66 22.86 -9.01
N ALA A 29 -9.95 21.77 -8.29
CA ALA A 29 -11.06 20.88 -8.59
C ALA A 29 -12.42 21.59 -8.51
N GLU A 30 -12.62 22.46 -7.52
CA GLU A 30 -13.85 23.26 -7.40
C GLU A 30 -14.04 24.26 -8.54
N VAL A 31 -12.97 24.91 -9.00
CA VAL A 31 -13.05 25.81 -10.15
C VAL A 31 -13.58 25.06 -11.37
N VAL A 32 -13.10 23.84 -11.59
CA VAL A 32 -13.55 22.98 -12.69
C VAL A 32 -15.01 22.56 -12.50
N LEU A 33 -15.43 22.16 -11.29
CA LEU A 33 -16.83 21.85 -10.97
C LEU A 33 -17.76 23.04 -11.23
N ASN A 34 -17.42 24.23 -10.76
CA ASN A 34 -18.23 25.44 -10.95
C ASN A 34 -18.36 25.83 -12.42
N ASN A 35 -17.29 25.65 -13.21
CA ASN A 35 -17.33 25.85 -14.66
C ASN A 35 -18.29 24.85 -15.34
N LEU A 36 -18.31 23.59 -14.89
CA LEU A 36 -19.23 22.57 -15.42
C LEU A 36 -20.68 22.88 -15.05
N LYS A 37 -20.94 23.34 -13.82
CA LYS A 37 -22.27 23.80 -13.37
C LYS A 37 -22.82 24.95 -14.20
N GLY A 38 -21.95 25.86 -14.64
CA GLY A 38 -22.32 26.98 -15.53
C GLY A 38 -22.46 26.59 -17.01
N SER A 39 -22.23 25.32 -17.36
CA SER A 39 -22.29 24.80 -18.72
C SER A 39 -23.49 23.85 -18.87
N ASN A 40 -23.89 23.51 -20.10
CA ASN A 40 -24.97 22.55 -20.36
C ASN A 40 -24.54 21.07 -20.19
N PHE A 41 -23.53 20.79 -19.37
CA PHE A 41 -23.06 19.42 -19.13
C PHE A 41 -23.84 18.78 -17.99
N GLU A 42 -24.17 17.50 -18.15
CA GLU A 42 -24.78 16.71 -17.08
C GLU A 42 -23.72 16.38 -16.02
N LEU A 43 -23.98 16.80 -14.78
CA LEU A 43 -23.12 16.49 -13.65
C LEU A 43 -23.32 15.04 -13.22
N SER A 44 -22.27 14.42 -12.68
CA SER A 44 -22.29 13.04 -12.23
C SER A 44 -21.47 12.86 -10.95
N THR A 45 -21.65 11.70 -10.30
CA THR A 45 -20.87 11.24 -9.15
C THR A 45 -19.37 11.23 -9.42
N LEU A 46 -18.95 11.01 -10.67
CA LEU A 46 -17.55 11.04 -11.08
C LEU A 46 -16.92 12.44 -10.92
N ILE A 47 -17.65 13.49 -11.30
CA ILE A 47 -17.17 14.88 -11.18
C ILE A 47 -17.12 15.26 -9.70
N TYR A 48 -18.21 15.03 -8.97
CA TYR A 48 -18.28 15.32 -7.54
C TYR A 48 -17.27 14.52 -6.72
N GLY A 49 -17.12 13.23 -7.02
CA GLY A 49 -16.18 12.34 -6.37
C GLY A 49 -14.74 12.82 -6.47
N SER A 50 -14.35 13.44 -7.59
CA SER A 50 -13.02 14.03 -7.75
C SER A 50 -12.77 15.23 -6.82
N VAL A 51 -13.76 16.11 -6.63
CA VAL A 51 -13.66 17.25 -5.69
C VAL A 51 -13.66 16.75 -4.24
N ILE A 52 -14.53 15.80 -3.93
CA ILE A 52 -14.63 15.18 -2.60
C ILE A 52 -13.32 14.50 -2.23
N GLU A 53 -12.75 13.71 -3.16
CA GLU A 53 -11.45 13.05 -2.97
C GLU A 53 -10.32 14.08 -2.76
N ALA A 54 -10.32 15.18 -3.52
CA ALA A 54 -9.34 16.26 -3.35
C ALA A 54 -9.39 16.85 -1.93
N TYR A 55 -10.60 17.13 -1.43
CA TYR A 55 -10.79 17.65 -0.08
C TYR A 55 -10.35 16.67 1.01
N PHE A 56 -10.71 15.40 0.86
CA PHE A 56 -10.31 14.36 1.80
C PHE A 56 -8.80 14.14 1.84
N LYS A 57 -8.13 14.17 0.68
CA LYS A 57 -6.66 14.11 0.61
C LYS A 57 -5.98 15.34 1.21
N HIS A 58 -6.62 16.50 1.11
CA HIS A 58 -6.16 17.72 1.77
C HIS A 58 -6.40 17.69 3.29
N GLY A 59 -7.26 16.80 3.79
CA GLY A 59 -7.63 16.68 5.19
C GLY A 59 -8.81 17.58 5.62
N ASP A 60 -9.46 18.27 4.68
CA ASP A 60 -10.63 19.10 4.95
C ASP A 60 -11.91 18.26 4.74
N TYR A 61 -12.20 17.42 5.73
CA TYR A 61 -13.34 16.50 5.69
C TYR A 61 -14.68 17.22 5.68
N GLU A 62 -14.80 18.37 6.35
CA GLU A 62 -16.04 19.13 6.43
C GLU A 62 -16.48 19.63 5.06
N ARG A 63 -15.56 20.21 4.28
CA ARG A 63 -15.87 20.65 2.92
C ARG A 63 -16.14 19.48 1.98
N GLY A 64 -15.41 18.38 2.12
CA GLY A 64 -15.69 17.15 1.36
C GLY A 64 -17.12 16.62 1.62
N ILE A 65 -17.55 16.61 2.90
CA ILE A 65 -18.92 16.26 3.28
C ILE A 65 -19.92 17.25 2.68
N ALA A 66 -19.65 18.56 2.76
CA ALA A 66 -20.51 19.59 2.19
C ALA A 66 -20.70 19.40 0.67
N LYS A 67 -19.67 18.98 -0.06
CA LYS A 67 -19.77 18.67 -1.49
C LYS A 67 -20.63 17.44 -1.79
N MET A 68 -20.65 16.43 -0.93
CA MET A 68 -21.60 15.32 -1.06
C MET A 68 -23.05 15.77 -0.84
N LEU A 69 -23.29 16.68 0.10
CA LEU A 69 -24.63 17.24 0.32
C LEU A 69 -25.06 18.14 -0.85
N GLU A 70 -24.14 18.92 -1.40
CA GLU A 70 -24.37 19.72 -2.62
C GLU A 70 -24.74 18.82 -3.81
N MET A 71 -24.01 17.73 -4.02
CA MET A 71 -24.31 16.72 -5.05
C MET A 71 -25.75 16.19 -4.92
N LYS A 72 -26.18 15.89 -3.69
CA LYS A 72 -27.54 15.41 -3.41
C LYS A 72 -28.60 16.49 -3.67
N ASN A 73 -28.32 17.74 -3.32
CA ASN A 73 -29.21 18.86 -3.62
C ASN A 73 -29.35 19.13 -5.12
N ASP A 74 -28.31 18.81 -5.89
CA ASP A 74 -28.35 18.82 -7.36
C ASP A 74 -29.08 17.59 -7.94
N GLY A 75 -29.66 16.72 -7.11
CA GLY A 75 -30.44 15.55 -7.52
C GLY A 75 -29.60 14.32 -7.88
N ILE A 76 -28.31 14.30 -7.53
CA ILE A 76 -27.40 13.20 -7.83
C ILE A 76 -27.20 12.36 -6.56
N GLU A 77 -27.63 11.10 -6.62
CA GLU A 77 -27.47 10.17 -5.51
C GLU A 77 -26.06 9.61 -5.42
N ALA A 78 -25.63 9.29 -4.20
CA ALA A 78 -24.31 8.72 -3.96
C ALA A 78 -24.25 7.27 -4.43
N ASP A 79 -23.24 6.95 -5.24
CA ASP A 79 -22.95 5.61 -5.75
C ASP A 79 -21.67 5.02 -5.14
N HIS A 80 -21.23 3.89 -5.69
CA HIS A 80 -20.01 3.19 -5.29
C HIS A 80 -18.75 4.06 -5.33
N ARG A 81 -18.67 5.06 -6.21
CA ARG A 81 -17.51 5.96 -6.33
C ARG A 81 -17.45 6.87 -5.11
N ILE A 82 -18.58 7.43 -4.71
CA ILE A 82 -18.69 8.29 -3.52
C ILE A 82 -18.44 7.47 -2.27
N TRP A 83 -19.05 6.28 -2.14
CA TRP A 83 -18.82 5.40 -1.00
C TRP A 83 -17.33 5.04 -0.85
N THR A 84 -16.67 4.68 -1.96
CA THR A 84 -15.23 4.37 -1.98
C THR A 84 -14.38 5.55 -1.52
N CYS A 85 -14.71 6.79 -1.93
CA CYS A 85 -13.97 7.99 -1.51
C CYS A 85 -14.01 8.19 0.01
N PHE A 86 -15.20 8.06 0.61
CA PHE A 86 -15.41 8.20 2.05
C PHE A 86 -14.73 7.08 2.85
N ILE A 87 -14.87 5.82 2.41
CA ILE A 87 -14.22 4.67 3.06
C ILE A 87 -12.70 4.83 3.04
N ARG A 88 -12.16 5.21 1.88
CA ARG A 88 -10.73 5.47 1.72
C ARG A 88 -10.28 6.58 2.66
N ALA A 89 -10.96 7.73 2.67
CA ALA A 89 -10.62 8.83 3.58
C ALA A 89 -10.67 8.41 5.05
N ALA A 90 -11.68 7.63 5.45
CA ALA A 90 -11.78 7.08 6.79
C ALA A 90 -10.59 6.16 7.14
N SER A 91 -10.10 5.35 6.19
CA SER A 91 -8.92 4.49 6.40
C SER A 91 -7.62 5.26 6.66
N PHE A 92 -7.53 6.52 6.21
CA PHE A 92 -6.37 7.41 6.43
C PHE A 92 -6.55 8.37 7.61
N CYS A 93 -7.72 8.42 8.24
CA CYS A 93 -7.93 9.23 9.44
C CYS A 93 -7.01 8.75 10.56
N GLN A 94 -6.30 9.67 11.20
CA GLN A 94 -5.43 9.35 12.34
C GLN A 94 -6.22 8.91 13.57
N HIS A 95 -7.41 9.47 13.77
CA HIS A 95 -8.27 9.21 14.91
C HIS A 95 -9.55 8.51 14.48
N THR A 96 -10.01 7.56 15.29
CA THR A 96 -11.25 6.83 15.06
C THR A 96 -12.45 7.75 14.99
N GLN A 97 -12.48 8.85 15.77
CA GLN A 97 -13.55 9.83 15.68
C GLN A 97 -13.69 10.45 14.28
N GLY A 98 -12.57 10.76 13.61
CA GLY A 98 -12.58 11.30 12.25
C GLY A 98 -13.08 10.29 11.23
N ALA A 99 -12.64 9.03 11.35
CA ALA A 99 -13.16 7.95 10.51
C ALA A 99 -14.66 7.75 10.73
N MET A 100 -15.10 7.69 11.99
CA MET A 100 -16.51 7.52 12.33
C MET A 100 -17.37 8.70 11.88
N LEU A 101 -16.85 9.93 11.84
CA LEU A 101 -17.55 11.07 11.24
C LEU A 101 -17.89 10.77 9.77
N LEU A 102 -16.89 10.40 8.96
CA LEU A 102 -17.06 10.08 7.55
C LEU A 102 -18.00 8.89 7.33
N LEU A 103 -17.86 7.82 8.12
CA LEU A 103 -18.70 6.63 7.99
C LEU A 103 -20.14 6.86 8.46
N ASN A 104 -20.36 7.65 9.52
CA ASN A 104 -21.71 8.04 9.93
C ASN A 104 -22.36 8.96 8.89
N THR A 105 -21.59 9.81 8.21
CA THR A 105 -22.10 10.60 7.09
C THR A 105 -22.64 9.72 5.96
N LEU A 106 -21.93 8.65 5.58
CA LEU A 106 -22.44 7.66 4.63
C LEU A 106 -23.70 6.95 5.16
N CYS A 107 -23.69 6.53 6.43
CA CYS A 107 -24.82 5.87 7.08
C CYS A 107 -26.09 6.75 7.04
N ASN A 108 -25.96 8.02 7.38
CA ASN A 108 -27.05 9.00 7.35
C ASN A 108 -27.55 9.28 5.93
N ASN A 109 -26.79 8.90 4.90
CA ASN A 109 -27.15 8.99 3.50
C ASN A 109 -27.46 7.63 2.88
N GLY A 110 -27.84 6.64 3.70
CA GLY A 110 -28.39 5.36 3.23
C GLY A 110 -27.36 4.26 2.99
N PHE A 111 -26.09 4.46 3.38
CA PHE A 111 -25.04 3.46 3.20
C PHE A 111 -24.28 3.17 4.50
N ASP A 112 -24.70 2.13 5.22
CA ASP A 112 -24.20 1.77 6.56
C ASP A 112 -23.17 0.63 6.58
N LEU A 113 -22.87 0.02 5.43
CA LEU A 113 -22.01 -1.16 5.35
C LEU A 113 -20.62 -0.97 6.00
N PRO A 114 -19.91 0.15 5.80
CA PRO A 114 -18.56 0.30 6.37
C PRO A 114 -18.56 0.43 7.89
N ILE A 115 -19.57 1.07 8.47
CA ILE A 115 -19.67 1.19 9.93
C ILE A 115 -20.00 -0.16 10.55
N ARG A 116 -20.88 -0.96 9.92
CA ARG A 116 -21.18 -2.34 10.35
C ARG A 116 -19.97 -3.26 10.23
N LEU A 117 -19.11 -3.08 9.21
CA LEU A 117 -17.85 -3.82 9.11
C LEU A 117 -16.89 -3.54 10.26
N LEU A 118 -16.92 -2.34 10.85
CA LEU A 118 -16.08 -1.99 12.00
C LEU A 118 -16.70 -2.37 13.35
N THR A 119 -18.02 -2.46 13.47
CA THR A 119 -18.69 -2.59 14.77
C THR A 119 -19.56 -3.84 14.94
N GLY A 120 -19.93 -4.50 13.84
CA GLY A 120 -20.86 -5.62 13.81
C GLY A 120 -20.20 -7.01 13.81
N SER A 121 -21.04 -8.03 13.66
CA SER A 121 -20.62 -9.43 13.50
C SER A 121 -20.08 -9.68 12.08
N THR A 122 -18.91 -10.31 11.96
CA THR A 122 -18.23 -10.57 10.69
C THR A 122 -19.10 -11.33 9.68
N GLU A 123 -19.75 -12.42 10.10
CA GLU A 123 -20.43 -13.35 9.16
C GLU A 123 -21.57 -12.66 8.40
N SER A 124 -22.48 -12.00 9.12
CA SER A 124 -23.64 -11.33 8.52
C SER A 124 -23.23 -10.16 7.61
N VAL A 125 -22.16 -9.46 7.94
CA VAL A 125 -21.75 -8.29 7.16
C VAL A 125 -21.01 -8.70 5.89
N ILE A 126 -20.25 -9.80 5.91
CA ILE A 126 -19.58 -10.31 4.70
C ILE A 126 -20.59 -10.77 3.65
N GLU A 127 -21.72 -11.38 4.04
CA GLU A 127 -22.81 -11.70 3.10
C GLU A 127 -23.44 -10.45 2.46
N ASP A 128 -23.52 -9.35 3.19
CA ASP A 128 -24.02 -8.09 2.63
C ASP A 128 -23.01 -7.45 1.67
N VAL A 129 -21.71 -7.56 1.97
CA VAL A 129 -20.65 -7.16 1.03
C VAL A 129 -20.74 -8.01 -0.24
N ASP A 130 -20.93 -9.33 -0.12
CA ASP A 130 -21.09 -10.26 -1.24
C ASP A 130 -22.19 -9.81 -2.21
N LYS A 131 -23.41 -9.61 -1.69
CA LYS A 131 -24.57 -9.13 -2.45
C LYS A 131 -24.35 -7.75 -3.06
N LEU A 132 -23.61 -6.86 -2.39
CA LEU A 132 -23.29 -5.55 -2.94
C LEU A 132 -22.33 -5.67 -4.13
N LEU A 133 -21.31 -6.52 -4.04
CA LEU A 133 -20.35 -6.71 -5.13
C LEU A 133 -21.00 -7.28 -6.39
N GLU A 134 -21.99 -8.17 -6.26
CA GLU A 134 -22.78 -8.66 -7.39
C GLU A 134 -23.54 -7.54 -8.11
N LYS A 135 -23.99 -6.51 -7.38
CA LYS A 135 -24.64 -5.33 -7.98
C LYS A 135 -23.66 -4.39 -8.64
N LEU A 136 -22.41 -4.37 -8.20
CA LEU A 136 -21.36 -3.49 -8.74
C LEU A 136 -20.63 -4.07 -9.96
N GLU A 137 -20.64 -5.40 -10.12
CA GLU A 137 -20.02 -6.10 -11.25
C GLU A 137 -20.41 -5.55 -12.63
N PRO A 138 -21.70 -5.23 -12.93
CA PRO A 138 -22.08 -4.69 -14.23
C PRO A 138 -21.81 -3.19 -14.42
N GLU A 139 -21.45 -2.43 -13.37
CA GLU A 139 -21.36 -0.96 -13.48
C GLU A 139 -20.06 -0.51 -14.16
N GLU A 140 -18.90 -0.97 -13.68
CA GLU A 140 -17.59 -0.59 -14.21
C GLU A 140 -16.51 -1.66 -13.91
N ASP A 141 -15.59 -1.86 -14.85
CA ASP A 141 -14.52 -2.88 -14.80
C ASP A 141 -13.69 -2.89 -13.48
N ASN A 142 -13.58 -1.75 -12.78
CA ASN A 142 -12.78 -1.62 -11.56
C ASN A 142 -13.60 -1.25 -10.31
N ALA A 143 -14.94 -1.22 -10.37
CA ALA A 143 -15.77 -0.80 -9.23
C ALA A 143 -15.57 -1.73 -8.02
N CYS A 144 -15.81 -3.03 -8.20
CA CYS A 144 -15.60 -4.05 -7.16
C CYS A 144 -14.18 -4.02 -6.61
N PHE A 145 -13.19 -3.90 -7.50
CA PHE A 145 -11.78 -3.89 -7.15
C PHE A 145 -11.40 -2.71 -6.24
N ASN A 146 -11.79 -1.49 -6.62
CA ASN A 146 -11.50 -0.28 -5.85
C ASN A 146 -12.24 -0.30 -4.51
N PHE A 147 -13.50 -0.75 -4.53
CA PHE A 147 -14.33 -0.83 -3.34
C PHE A 147 -13.76 -1.81 -2.31
N VAL A 148 -13.42 -3.04 -2.71
CA VAL A 148 -12.82 -4.05 -1.82
C VAL A 148 -11.47 -3.58 -1.27
N ASN A 149 -10.61 -2.98 -2.09
CA ASN A 149 -9.35 -2.39 -1.64
C ASN A 149 -9.57 -1.32 -0.55
N SER A 150 -10.57 -0.44 -0.73
CA SER A 150 -10.88 0.59 0.26
C SER A 150 -11.37 0.00 1.59
N LEU A 151 -12.20 -1.05 1.53
CA LEU A 151 -12.65 -1.76 2.72
C LEU A 151 -11.49 -2.47 3.44
N LEU A 152 -10.58 -3.11 2.70
CA LEU A 152 -9.42 -3.77 3.29
C LEU A 152 -8.44 -2.77 3.91
N ASP A 153 -8.26 -1.59 3.32
CA ASP A 153 -7.51 -0.49 3.93
C ASP A 153 -8.17 -0.05 5.25
N LEU A 154 -9.49 0.11 5.27
CA LEU A 154 -10.25 0.50 6.46
C LEU A 154 -10.15 -0.56 7.58
N LEU A 155 -10.41 -1.83 7.25
CA LEU A 155 -10.31 -2.94 8.18
C LEU A 155 -8.88 -3.09 8.73
N TRP A 156 -7.88 -2.87 7.87
CA TRP A 156 -6.49 -2.87 8.31
C TRP A 156 -6.16 -1.66 9.20
N ALA A 157 -6.65 -0.47 8.90
CA ALA A 157 -6.43 0.72 9.74
C ALA A 157 -6.96 0.54 11.18
N PHE A 158 -8.12 -0.11 11.33
CA PHE A 158 -8.84 -0.21 12.61
C PHE A 158 -8.83 -1.60 13.26
N GLU A 159 -7.78 -2.39 12.99
CA GLU A 159 -7.55 -3.67 13.70
C GLU A 159 -8.68 -4.69 13.55
N ARG A 160 -9.36 -4.70 12.39
CA ARG A 160 -10.34 -5.72 11.99
C ARG A 160 -9.69 -6.76 11.07
N ARG A 161 -8.65 -7.43 11.58
CA ARG A 161 -7.78 -8.33 10.82
C ARG A 161 -8.49 -9.61 10.37
N ALA A 162 -9.28 -10.22 11.25
CA ALA A 162 -10.03 -11.44 10.93
C ALA A 162 -11.06 -11.12 9.85
N THR A 163 -11.87 -10.08 10.05
CA THR A 163 -12.85 -9.62 9.05
C THR A 163 -12.18 -9.27 7.73
N GLY A 164 -11.01 -8.62 7.76
CA GLY A 164 -10.19 -8.36 6.58
C GLY A 164 -9.74 -9.63 5.85
N SER A 165 -9.36 -10.68 6.59
CA SER A 165 -9.03 -11.99 6.01
C SER A 165 -10.20 -12.62 5.26
N TRP A 166 -11.39 -12.65 5.87
CA TRP A 166 -12.61 -13.18 5.25
C TRP A 166 -12.97 -12.43 3.96
N LEU A 167 -12.96 -11.09 4.02
CA LEU A 167 -13.21 -10.24 2.85
C LEU A 167 -12.18 -10.48 1.74
N PHE A 168 -10.91 -10.60 2.09
CA PHE A 168 -9.83 -10.85 1.12
C PHE A 168 -10.00 -12.21 0.43
N GLN A 169 -10.30 -13.26 1.18
CA GLN A 169 -10.55 -14.60 0.62
C GLN A 169 -11.80 -14.63 -0.26
N MET A 170 -12.87 -13.93 0.13
CA MET A 170 -14.07 -13.78 -0.72
C MET A 170 -13.72 -13.09 -2.04
N ALA A 171 -12.93 -12.02 -2.00
CA ALA A 171 -12.51 -11.30 -3.20
C ALA A 171 -11.68 -12.17 -4.17
N ILE A 172 -10.83 -13.07 -3.64
CA ILE A 172 -10.15 -14.08 -4.47
C ILE A 172 -11.15 -15.04 -5.09
N LYS A 173 -12.12 -15.56 -4.32
CA LYS A 173 -13.13 -16.51 -4.84
C LYS A 173 -13.96 -15.92 -5.97
N LYS A 174 -14.26 -14.61 -5.90
CA LYS A 174 -14.98 -13.87 -6.95
C LYS A 174 -14.10 -13.44 -8.13
N GLY A 175 -12.80 -13.72 -8.11
CA GLY A 175 -11.89 -13.28 -9.18
C GLY A 175 -11.62 -11.78 -9.23
N ILE A 176 -11.99 -11.02 -8.19
CA ILE A 176 -11.67 -9.59 -8.05
C ILE A 176 -10.14 -9.41 -7.96
N TYR A 177 -9.51 -10.30 -7.19
CA TYR A 177 -8.07 -10.49 -7.22
C TYR A 177 -7.73 -11.72 -8.05
N HIS A 178 -6.56 -11.72 -8.69
CA HIS A 178 -6.07 -12.89 -9.40
C HIS A 178 -5.88 -14.05 -8.43
N HIS A 179 -6.22 -15.29 -8.81
CA HIS A 179 -6.14 -16.42 -7.88
C HIS A 179 -4.71 -16.74 -7.39
N ASP A 180 -3.69 -16.30 -8.13
CA ASP A 180 -2.28 -16.56 -7.81
C ASP A 180 -1.59 -15.48 -6.94
N VAL A 181 -2.35 -14.71 -6.13
CA VAL A 181 -1.76 -13.67 -5.23
C VAL A 181 -0.66 -14.28 -4.38
N PHE A 182 -0.90 -15.50 -3.90
CA PHE A 182 0.02 -16.25 -3.06
C PHE A 182 0.17 -17.66 -3.59
N ARG A 183 1.42 -18.10 -3.72
CA ARG A 183 1.78 -19.43 -4.18
C ARG A 183 2.62 -20.09 -3.10
N VAL A 184 2.18 -21.26 -2.67
CA VAL A 184 2.87 -22.17 -1.75
C VAL A 184 2.65 -23.58 -2.28
N ALA A 185 3.45 -23.97 -3.27
CA ALA A 185 3.44 -25.28 -3.91
C ALA A 185 4.86 -25.83 -4.02
N ASP A 186 5.01 -27.11 -4.40
CA ASP A 186 6.33 -27.74 -4.51
C ASP A 186 7.22 -26.99 -5.49
N GLY A 187 8.31 -26.43 -4.98
CA GLY A 187 9.25 -25.64 -5.76
C GLY A 187 8.73 -24.27 -6.23
N ASP A 188 7.53 -23.84 -5.82
CA ASP A 188 6.97 -22.52 -6.14
C ASP A 188 6.39 -21.85 -4.89
N TRP A 189 7.25 -21.11 -4.20
CA TRP A 189 6.87 -20.24 -3.11
C TRP A 189 7.06 -18.79 -3.55
N GLY A 190 6.02 -17.98 -3.44
CA GLY A 190 6.09 -16.57 -3.76
C GLY A 190 4.75 -15.87 -3.66
N ALA A 191 4.77 -14.56 -3.85
CA ALA A 191 3.54 -13.77 -3.91
C ALA A 191 3.64 -12.66 -4.94
N ASP A 192 2.50 -12.24 -5.46
CA ASP A 192 2.36 -11.05 -6.28
C ASP A 192 1.32 -10.11 -5.69
N PHE A 193 1.80 -9.00 -5.14
CA PHE A 193 0.98 -7.98 -4.50
C PHE A 193 0.59 -6.85 -5.44
N ARG A 194 0.99 -6.90 -6.72
CA ARG A 194 0.69 -5.82 -7.66
C ARG A 194 -0.82 -5.60 -7.73
N LYS A 195 -1.21 -4.33 -7.93
CA LYS A 195 -2.58 -3.83 -7.94
C LYS A 195 -3.28 -3.79 -6.57
N LEU A 196 -2.91 -4.61 -5.58
CA LEU A 196 -3.51 -4.54 -4.25
C LEU A 196 -3.32 -3.16 -3.61
N SER A 197 -4.23 -2.78 -2.71
CA SER A 197 -4.00 -1.68 -1.79
C SER A 197 -3.04 -2.04 -0.67
N GLY A 198 -2.65 -1.07 0.14
CA GLY A 198 -1.72 -1.31 1.24
C GLY A 198 -2.29 -2.26 2.31
N GLY A 199 -3.53 -2.05 2.74
CA GLY A 199 -4.23 -2.92 3.69
C GLY A 199 -4.50 -4.30 3.09
N ALA A 200 -4.95 -4.37 1.83
CA ALA A 200 -5.11 -5.64 1.13
C ALA A 200 -3.79 -6.41 1.09
N ALA A 201 -2.70 -5.79 0.65
CA ALA A 201 -1.38 -6.42 0.58
C ALA A 201 -0.85 -6.89 1.94
N LEU A 202 -1.21 -6.22 3.03
CA LEU A 202 -0.81 -6.62 4.38
C LEU A 202 -1.61 -7.82 4.91
N VAL A 203 -2.92 -7.87 4.70
CA VAL A 203 -3.74 -9.09 4.97
C VAL A 203 -3.16 -10.28 4.22
N ALA A 204 -2.96 -10.04 2.94
CA ALA A 204 -2.53 -10.99 1.94
C ALA A 204 -1.11 -11.53 2.29
N LEU A 205 -0.19 -10.65 2.70
CA LEU A 205 1.15 -11.03 3.17
C LEU A 205 1.09 -11.89 4.44
N THR A 206 0.27 -11.51 5.42
CA THR A 206 0.17 -12.27 6.67
C THR A 206 -0.38 -13.67 6.44
N LEU A 207 -1.44 -13.82 5.63
CA LEU A 207 -1.97 -15.13 5.24
C LEU A 207 -0.93 -16.00 4.52
N TRP A 208 -0.13 -15.39 3.65
CA TRP A 208 0.93 -16.14 2.98
C TRP A 208 2.05 -16.58 3.92
N LEU A 209 2.45 -15.70 4.85
CA LEU A 209 3.44 -16.07 5.87
C LEU A 209 2.94 -17.23 6.75
N ASP A 210 1.64 -17.26 7.05
CA ASP A 210 0.99 -18.32 7.82
C ASP A 210 1.09 -19.68 7.08
N TYR A 211 0.64 -19.74 5.82
CA TYR A 211 0.76 -20.94 4.99
C TYR A 211 2.21 -21.40 4.80
N MET A 212 3.14 -20.46 4.67
CA MET A 212 4.56 -20.80 4.58
C MET A 212 5.15 -21.34 5.87
N GLN A 213 4.66 -20.86 7.02
CA GLN A 213 5.08 -21.37 8.31
C GLN A 213 4.62 -22.82 8.46
N ASP A 214 3.35 -23.09 8.16
CA ASP A 214 2.81 -24.45 8.13
C ASP A 214 3.62 -25.37 7.22
N ALA A 215 3.87 -24.95 5.98
CA ALA A 215 4.66 -25.72 5.03
C ALA A 215 6.10 -25.95 5.52
N SER A 216 6.69 -24.96 6.20
CA SER A 216 8.03 -25.08 6.79
C SER A 216 8.05 -26.09 7.94
N LEU A 217 7.03 -26.08 8.81
CA LEU A 217 6.91 -26.98 9.96
C LEU A 217 6.65 -28.41 9.53
N GLN A 218 5.73 -28.61 8.57
CA GLN A 218 5.38 -29.93 8.02
C GLN A 218 6.47 -30.48 7.09
N GLY A 219 7.26 -29.59 6.47
CA GLY A 219 8.28 -29.97 5.49
C GLY A 219 7.73 -30.17 4.07
N SER A 220 6.44 -29.89 3.84
CA SER A 220 5.76 -29.97 2.56
C SER A 220 4.73 -28.84 2.44
N PRO A 221 4.53 -28.22 1.26
CA PRO A 221 5.31 -28.42 0.04
C PRO A 221 6.77 -27.99 0.17
N GLU A 222 7.66 -28.51 -0.68
CA GLU A 222 9.09 -28.16 -0.63
C GLU A 222 9.36 -26.74 -1.13
N SER A 223 10.19 -26.00 -0.40
CA SER A 223 10.57 -24.65 -0.78
C SER A 223 11.53 -24.61 -1.98
N PRO A 224 11.41 -23.63 -2.91
CA PRO A 224 12.44 -23.39 -3.94
C PRO A 224 13.78 -22.96 -3.34
N LYS A 225 14.82 -22.74 -4.17
CA LYS A 225 16.11 -22.20 -3.68
C LYS A 225 16.01 -20.75 -3.17
N SER A 226 15.13 -19.97 -3.76
CA SER A 226 14.89 -18.56 -3.42
C SER A 226 13.41 -18.24 -3.57
N VAL A 227 12.89 -17.46 -2.65
CA VAL A 227 11.50 -17.01 -2.63
C VAL A 227 11.44 -15.55 -3.05
N VAL A 228 10.47 -15.21 -3.90
CA VAL A 228 10.31 -13.88 -4.47
C VAL A 228 8.92 -13.34 -4.17
N LEU A 229 8.90 -12.10 -3.67
CA LEU A 229 7.71 -11.28 -3.52
C LEU A 229 7.73 -10.19 -4.58
N ILE A 230 6.66 -10.10 -5.37
CA ILE A 230 6.47 -9.07 -6.38
C ILE A 230 5.61 -7.97 -5.76
N THR A 231 6.20 -6.81 -5.50
CA THR A 231 5.48 -5.65 -4.94
C THR A 231 5.12 -4.63 -6.01
N GLY A 232 5.82 -4.65 -7.14
CA GLY A 232 5.76 -3.59 -8.14
C GLY A 232 6.37 -2.28 -7.65
N THR A 233 6.35 -1.27 -8.51
CA THR A 233 6.84 0.10 -8.23
C THR A 233 5.74 1.14 -8.31
N ALA A 234 4.52 0.72 -8.67
CA ALA A 234 3.38 1.61 -8.78
C ALA A 234 2.89 2.00 -7.39
N GLU A 235 2.25 3.15 -7.33
CA GLU A 235 1.55 3.63 -6.14
C GLU A 235 0.05 3.50 -6.38
N TYR A 236 -0.66 3.02 -5.37
CA TYR A 236 -2.12 3.03 -5.34
C TYR A 236 -2.54 4.07 -4.30
N ASN A 237 -3.20 5.14 -4.74
CA ASN A 237 -3.62 6.23 -3.87
C ASN A 237 -2.47 6.85 -3.05
N GLN A 238 -1.35 7.16 -3.73
CA GLN A 238 -0.14 7.68 -3.10
C GLN A 238 0.51 6.72 -2.07
N VAL A 239 0.11 5.43 -2.09
CA VAL A 239 0.70 4.38 -1.24
C VAL A 239 1.59 3.47 -2.08
N SER A 240 2.87 3.43 -1.72
CA SER A 240 3.89 2.54 -2.28
C SER A 240 3.89 1.20 -1.57
N LEU A 241 3.40 0.15 -2.25
CA LEU A 241 3.41 -1.21 -1.71
C LEU A 241 4.82 -1.71 -1.40
N GLU A 242 5.80 -1.40 -2.26
CA GLU A 242 7.19 -1.81 -2.04
C GLU A 242 7.69 -1.29 -0.68
N LYS A 243 7.42 -0.03 -0.35
CA LYS A 243 7.83 0.56 0.93
C LYS A 243 7.01 0.01 2.10
N THR A 244 5.69 -0.11 1.95
CA THR A 244 4.78 -0.66 2.98
C THR A 244 5.21 -2.08 3.39
N LEU A 245 5.29 -2.99 2.42
CA LEU A 245 5.60 -4.40 2.68
C LEU A 245 7.03 -4.58 3.20
N LYS A 246 7.98 -3.78 2.70
CA LYS A 246 9.36 -3.77 3.20
C LYS A 246 9.42 -3.33 4.66
N ALA A 247 8.73 -2.25 5.03
CA ALA A 247 8.68 -1.79 6.42
C ALA A 247 8.10 -2.87 7.34
N PHE A 248 6.98 -3.47 6.94
CA PHE A 248 6.32 -4.53 7.71
C PHE A 248 7.20 -5.78 7.87
N LEU A 249 7.78 -6.29 6.79
CA LEU A 249 8.68 -7.45 6.83
C LEU A 249 9.94 -7.19 7.66
N TRP A 250 10.49 -5.98 7.59
CA TRP A 250 11.68 -5.62 8.35
C TRP A 250 11.41 -5.38 9.81
N GLU A 251 10.23 -4.88 10.17
CA GLU A 251 9.76 -4.86 11.56
C GLU A 251 9.81 -6.26 12.18
N MET A 252 9.32 -7.27 11.45
CA MET A 252 9.32 -8.66 11.89
C MET A 252 10.71 -9.34 11.83
N GLY A 253 11.74 -8.62 11.40
CA GLY A 253 13.10 -9.14 11.27
C GLY A 253 13.28 -10.15 10.14
N SER A 254 12.42 -10.12 9.12
CA SER A 254 12.44 -11.11 8.05
C SER A 254 13.71 -11.05 7.18
N PRO A 255 14.07 -12.15 6.50
CA PRO A 255 15.24 -12.21 5.63
C PRO A 255 15.01 -11.60 4.24
N PHE A 256 13.82 -11.06 3.95
CA PHE A 256 13.53 -10.46 2.64
C PHE A 256 14.29 -9.16 2.42
N LEU A 257 14.96 -9.07 1.27
CA LEU A 257 15.75 -7.90 0.87
C LEU A 257 15.36 -7.45 -0.55
N PRO A 258 15.43 -6.14 -0.85
CA PRO A 258 15.26 -5.64 -2.21
C PRO A 258 16.20 -6.33 -3.21
N CYS A 259 15.65 -6.72 -4.35
CA CYS A 259 16.46 -7.29 -5.43
C CYS A 259 17.41 -6.22 -5.99
N ARG A 260 18.70 -6.56 -6.14
CA ARG A 260 19.72 -5.61 -6.61
C ARG A 260 19.58 -5.24 -8.09
N SER A 261 19.00 -6.12 -8.89
CA SER A 261 18.94 -5.99 -10.34
C SER A 261 17.57 -5.56 -10.86
N ARG A 262 16.51 -5.67 -10.06
CA ARG A 262 15.12 -5.41 -10.45
C ARG A 262 14.39 -4.71 -9.30
N THR A 263 13.77 -3.57 -9.58
CA THR A 263 12.94 -2.82 -8.62
C THR A 263 11.59 -3.50 -8.42
N GLY A 264 10.90 -3.20 -7.31
CA GLY A 264 9.60 -3.79 -7.01
C GLY A 264 9.61 -5.29 -6.69
N LEU A 265 10.76 -5.85 -6.31
CA LEU A 265 10.92 -7.25 -5.88
C LEU A 265 11.63 -7.34 -4.53
N LEU A 266 11.11 -8.17 -3.63
CA LEU A 266 11.81 -8.60 -2.41
C LEU A 266 12.18 -10.08 -2.53
N VAL A 267 13.40 -10.43 -2.14
CA VAL A 267 13.94 -11.79 -2.31
C VAL A 267 14.53 -12.29 -1.00
N ALA A 268 14.27 -13.55 -0.67
CA ALA A 268 14.89 -14.27 0.44
C ALA A 268 15.46 -15.62 -0.03
N LYS A 269 16.53 -16.07 0.62
CA LYS A 269 16.98 -17.46 0.49
C LYS A 269 16.03 -18.35 1.26
N ALA A 270 15.58 -19.44 0.65
CA ALA A 270 14.56 -20.29 1.28
C ALA A 270 15.00 -20.89 2.61
N HIS A 271 16.26 -21.34 2.72
CA HIS A 271 16.79 -21.84 4.00
C HIS A 271 16.65 -20.78 5.11
N SER A 272 17.09 -19.55 4.87
CA SER A 272 16.98 -18.46 5.85
C SER A 272 15.53 -18.12 6.19
N LEU A 273 14.64 -18.18 5.19
CA LEU A 273 13.22 -17.92 5.35
C LEU A 273 12.56 -18.99 6.23
N ARG A 274 12.77 -20.27 5.95
CA ARG A 274 12.23 -21.37 6.76
C ARG A 274 12.72 -21.33 8.20
N MET A 275 14.01 -21.06 8.42
CA MET A 275 14.54 -20.91 9.78
C MET A 275 13.86 -19.76 10.52
N TRP A 276 13.72 -18.60 9.86
CA TRP A 276 13.03 -17.46 10.45
C TRP A 276 11.55 -17.77 10.74
N LEU A 277 10.82 -18.43 9.83
CA LEU A 277 9.42 -18.82 10.06
C LEU A 277 9.25 -19.76 11.27
N LYS A 278 10.23 -20.63 11.53
CA LYS A 278 10.22 -21.58 12.66
C LYS A 278 10.65 -20.98 14.00
N GLU A 279 11.47 -19.94 13.99
CA GLU A 279 12.12 -19.41 15.20
C GLU A 279 11.58 -18.04 15.63
N SER A 280 11.00 -17.28 14.70
CA SER A 280 10.50 -15.94 14.96
C SER A 280 9.26 -15.97 15.84
N SER A 281 9.30 -15.25 16.96
CA SER A 281 8.11 -15.05 17.81
C SER A 281 6.97 -14.36 17.06
N PHE A 282 7.28 -13.50 16.09
CA PHE A 282 6.27 -12.86 15.23
C PHE A 282 5.53 -13.87 14.36
N CYS A 283 6.22 -14.93 13.91
CA CYS A 283 5.59 -15.93 13.06
C CYS A 283 4.69 -16.86 13.89
N MET A 284 4.91 -17.01 15.19
CA MET A 284 4.07 -17.85 16.05
C MET A 284 2.68 -17.26 16.33
N ASP A 285 2.44 -16.00 15.96
CA ASP A 285 1.16 -15.29 16.14
C ASP A 285 0.79 -14.54 14.86
N LEU A 286 0.70 -15.28 13.75
CA LEU A 286 0.24 -14.76 12.44
C LEU A 286 -1.29 -14.76 12.31
N GLU A 287 -2.00 -15.30 13.29
CA GLU A 287 -3.45 -15.38 13.30
C GLU A 287 -4.06 -13.96 13.24
N LEU A 288 -4.80 -13.70 12.16
CA LEU A 288 -5.47 -12.42 11.97
C LEU A 288 -6.71 -12.36 12.87
N LYS A 289 -6.61 -11.60 13.98
CA LYS A 289 -7.69 -11.40 14.97
C LYS A 289 -8.26 -9.98 14.94
N ASP A 290 -9.58 -9.87 15.10
CA ASP A 290 -10.21 -8.58 15.31
C ASP A 290 -9.95 -8.08 16.74
N ALA A 291 -9.55 -6.82 16.88
CA ALA A 291 -9.43 -6.18 18.19
C ALA A 291 -10.80 -6.10 18.88
N GLN A 292 -10.86 -6.36 20.19
CA GLN A 292 -12.14 -6.32 20.93
C GLN A 292 -12.82 -4.93 20.87
N HIS A 293 -12.01 -3.87 20.81
CA HIS A 293 -12.47 -2.49 20.69
C HIS A 293 -11.76 -1.83 19.52
N LEU A 294 -12.43 -0.87 18.87
CA LEU A 294 -11.76 -0.04 17.88
C LEU A 294 -10.64 0.74 18.59
N PRO A 295 -9.42 0.79 18.01
CA PRO A 295 -8.33 1.53 18.62
C PRO A 295 -8.70 3.02 18.65
N LYS A 296 -8.10 3.82 19.55
CA LYS A 296 -8.34 5.28 19.57
C LYS A 296 -7.68 5.97 18.37
N LEU A 297 -6.51 5.46 18.00
CA LEU A 297 -5.68 5.90 16.89
C LEU A 297 -5.67 4.83 15.81
N ASN A 298 -5.49 5.25 14.57
CA ASN A 298 -5.23 4.36 13.47
C ASN A 298 -3.96 3.54 13.74
N SER A 299 -4.07 2.22 13.59
CA SER A 299 -2.94 1.30 13.81
C SER A 299 -1.80 1.51 12.80
N MET A 300 -2.11 2.17 11.68
CA MET A 300 -1.16 2.54 10.64
C MET A 300 -1.10 4.07 10.48
N SER A 301 0.08 4.56 10.15
CA SER A 301 0.32 5.93 9.73
C SER A 301 0.85 5.92 8.30
N LEU A 302 0.37 6.86 7.49
CA LEU A 302 0.92 7.11 6.16
C LEU A 302 2.13 8.03 6.28
N ILE A 303 3.33 7.50 6.05
CA ILE A 303 4.61 8.24 6.14
C ILE A 303 5.29 8.13 4.78
N ASP A 304 5.66 9.27 4.18
CA ASP A 304 6.35 9.35 2.87
C ASP A 304 5.73 8.45 1.78
N GLY A 305 4.40 8.41 1.75
CA GLY A 305 3.60 7.65 0.79
C GLY A 305 3.60 6.14 1.04
N TYR A 306 3.73 5.65 2.27
CA TYR A 306 3.53 4.23 2.58
C TYR A 306 3.03 4.00 4.01
N PHE A 307 2.38 2.86 4.24
CA PHE A 307 1.85 2.54 5.56
C PHE A 307 2.95 1.97 6.46
N MET A 308 3.01 2.49 7.68
CA MET A 308 3.85 2.02 8.76
C MET A 308 3.04 1.94 10.04
N ARG A 309 3.30 0.94 10.88
CA ARG A 309 2.67 0.84 12.20
C ARG A 309 2.90 2.13 12.99
N GLU A 310 1.85 2.72 13.54
CA GLU A 310 1.89 4.05 14.18
C GLU A 310 3.00 4.12 15.25
N GLY A 311 3.04 3.15 16.17
CA GLY A 311 4.03 3.12 17.25
C GLY A 311 5.49 2.97 16.79
N LEU A 312 5.74 2.59 15.53
CA LEU A 312 7.08 2.49 14.96
C LEU A 312 7.55 3.74 14.22
N VAL A 313 6.64 4.68 13.91
CA VAL A 313 6.99 5.89 13.15
C VAL A 313 8.12 6.69 13.82
N PRO A 314 8.11 6.96 15.15
CA PRO A 314 9.20 7.71 15.77
C PRO A 314 10.54 6.97 15.67
N ALA A 315 10.52 5.65 15.85
CA ALA A 315 11.71 4.80 15.75
C ALA A 315 12.29 4.80 14.34
N PHE A 316 11.43 4.68 13.35
CA PHE A 316 11.81 4.68 11.96
C PHE A 316 12.49 6.00 11.57
N LYS A 317 11.86 7.14 11.89
CA LYS A 317 12.42 8.48 11.60
C LYS A 317 13.80 8.63 12.21
N GLU A 318 13.95 8.30 13.50
CA GLU A 318 15.23 8.39 14.19
C GLU A 318 16.32 7.49 13.57
N ILE A 319 16.00 6.22 13.28
CA ILE A 319 16.95 5.29 12.67
C ILE A 319 17.35 5.77 11.28
N HIS A 320 16.39 6.24 10.49
CA HIS A 320 16.63 6.70 9.12
C HIS A 320 17.48 7.97 9.08
N GLU A 321 17.17 8.96 9.92
CA GLU A 321 17.94 10.21 10.02
C GLU A 321 19.38 9.98 10.50
N LYS A 322 19.57 9.16 11.55
CA LYS A 322 20.90 8.96 12.14
C LYS A 322 21.76 7.95 11.37
N LEU A 323 21.17 6.89 10.81
CA LEU A 323 21.91 5.78 10.19
C LEU A 323 21.69 5.60 8.69
N GLY A 324 20.71 6.27 8.11
CA GLY A 324 20.25 6.04 6.74
C GLY A 324 19.58 4.66 6.58
N GLN A 325 19.71 4.08 5.40
CA GLN A 325 19.15 2.77 5.11
C GLN A 325 19.95 1.65 5.82
N VAL A 326 19.26 0.86 6.65
CA VAL A 326 19.81 -0.28 7.38
C VAL A 326 19.22 -1.61 6.86
N ASN A 327 19.87 -2.73 7.19
CA ASN A 327 19.31 -4.05 6.87
C ASN A 327 18.17 -4.45 7.82
N ALA A 328 17.32 -5.39 7.40
CA ALA A 328 16.13 -5.84 8.12
C ALA A 328 16.42 -6.22 9.59
N LYS A 329 17.41 -7.10 9.82
CA LYS A 329 17.76 -7.57 11.16
C LYS A 329 18.20 -6.44 12.09
N LYS A 330 18.96 -5.47 11.57
CA LYS A 330 19.37 -4.30 12.34
C LYS A 330 18.21 -3.36 12.59
N PHE A 331 17.32 -3.17 11.60
CA PHE A 331 16.11 -2.37 11.76
C PHE A 331 15.21 -2.94 12.85
N ALA A 332 14.79 -4.21 12.74
CA ALA A 332 13.95 -4.89 13.74
C ALA A 332 14.50 -4.73 15.15
N ARG A 333 15.80 -5.03 15.32
CA ARG A 333 16.46 -4.95 16.61
C ARG A 333 16.46 -3.54 17.18
N LEU A 334 16.60 -2.50 16.35
CA LEU A 334 16.58 -1.11 16.82
C LEU A 334 15.15 -0.62 17.05
N ALA A 335 14.22 -0.96 16.16
CA ALA A 335 12.83 -0.51 16.21
C ALA A 335 12.14 -0.93 17.52
N LEU A 336 12.41 -2.14 18.00
CA LEU A 336 11.82 -2.69 19.22
C LEU A 336 12.47 -2.21 20.54
N LEU A 337 13.58 -1.46 20.49
CA LEU A 337 14.22 -0.93 21.70
C LEU A 337 13.47 0.30 22.25
N SER A 338 13.57 0.52 23.55
CA SER A 338 13.20 1.81 24.14
C SER A 338 14.02 2.94 23.51
N LYS A 339 13.46 4.16 23.47
CA LYS A 339 14.12 5.33 22.86
C LYS A 339 15.55 5.53 23.38
N GLU A 340 15.73 5.49 24.70
CA GLU A 340 17.05 5.65 25.34
C GLU A 340 18.03 4.54 24.95
N SER A 341 17.57 3.28 24.94
CA SER A 341 18.42 2.14 24.56
C SER A 341 18.79 2.19 23.08
N ARG A 342 17.83 2.57 22.22
CA ARG A 342 18.04 2.73 20.78
C ARG A 342 19.09 3.79 20.50
N GLU A 343 19.00 4.94 21.16
CA GLU A 343 19.96 6.04 21.01
C GLU A 343 21.38 5.61 21.37
N LYS A 344 21.57 4.96 22.53
CA LYS A 344 22.87 4.42 22.98
C LYS A 344 23.45 3.43 21.96
N VAL A 345 22.63 2.53 21.40
CA VAL A 345 23.07 1.55 20.41
C VAL A 345 23.44 2.22 19.08
N ILE A 346 22.68 3.23 18.65
CA ILE A 346 22.96 4.01 17.45
C ILE A 346 24.30 4.76 17.60
N GLU A 347 24.52 5.44 18.72
CA GLU A 347 25.77 6.16 19.00
C GLU A 347 26.98 5.23 19.03
N ALA A 348 26.86 4.09 19.71
CA ALA A 348 27.91 3.07 19.75
C ALA A 348 28.24 2.53 18.35
N ASP A 349 27.23 2.33 17.50
CA ASP A 349 27.41 1.89 16.12
C ASP A 349 28.11 2.95 15.26
N ILE A 350 27.73 4.23 15.40
CA ILE A 350 28.38 5.36 14.71
C ILE A 350 29.84 5.48 15.15
N LYS A 351 30.11 5.43 16.46
CA LYS A 351 31.46 5.46 17.02
C LYS A 351 32.30 4.29 16.51
N GLY A 352 31.75 3.07 16.56
CA GLY A 352 32.42 1.86 16.06
C GLY A 352 32.74 1.91 14.56
N ARG A 353 31.85 2.49 13.73
CA ARG A 353 32.14 2.74 12.31
C ARG A 353 33.28 3.74 12.12
N ARG A 354 33.27 4.85 12.88
CA ARG A 354 34.32 5.88 12.85
C ARG A 354 35.67 5.31 13.25
N GLU A 355 35.73 4.53 14.33
CA GLU A 355 36.96 3.87 14.77
C GLU A 355 37.49 2.85 13.75
N LYS A 356 36.60 2.07 13.10
CA LYS A 356 37.00 1.15 12.03
C LYS A 356 37.59 1.90 10.83
N MET A 357 36.99 3.03 10.44
CA MET A 357 37.50 3.89 9.37
C MET A 357 38.90 4.45 9.72
N GLU A 358 39.09 4.93 10.94
CA GLU A 358 40.39 5.44 11.40
C GLU A 358 41.46 4.34 11.49
N LYS A 359 41.10 3.14 11.97
CA LYS A 359 42.01 1.98 11.96
C LYS A 359 42.37 1.55 10.53
N ALA A 360 41.43 1.61 9.59
CA ALA A 360 41.67 1.29 8.18
C ALA A 360 42.60 2.32 7.51
N LYS A 361 42.43 3.61 7.81
CA LYS A 361 43.34 4.68 7.36
C LYS A 361 44.76 4.47 7.90
N LYS A 362 44.90 4.12 9.18
CA LYS A 362 46.20 3.86 9.84
C LYS A 362 46.92 2.61 9.32
N LYS A 363 46.19 1.60 8.82
CA LYS A 363 46.77 0.34 8.30
C LYS A 363 47.20 0.40 6.83
N GLY A 364 47.22 1.58 6.19
CA GLY A 364 47.78 1.74 4.84
C GLY A 364 47.12 0.89 3.76
N SER A 365 45.88 0.45 3.94
CA SER A 365 45.18 -0.41 3.00
C SER A 365 43.72 -0.01 2.91
N VAL A 366 43.41 0.90 2.00
CA VAL A 366 42.13 0.90 1.31
C VAL A 366 42.36 1.38 -0.14
N ILE A 367 42.57 0.44 -1.07
CA ILE A 367 41.93 0.59 -2.38
C ILE A 367 40.45 0.67 -2.04
N PRO A 368 39.75 1.77 -2.30
CA PRO A 368 38.32 1.80 -2.10
C PRO A 368 37.78 0.66 -2.96
N ARG A 369 37.09 -0.32 -2.34
CA ARG A 369 36.08 -1.05 -3.10
C ARG A 369 35.18 0.05 -3.62
N LYS A 370 35.35 0.41 -4.90
CA LYS A 370 34.38 1.22 -5.63
C LYS A 370 33.04 0.67 -5.20
N ALA A 371 32.18 1.52 -4.63
CA ALA A 371 30.74 1.26 -4.64
C ALA A 371 30.47 0.66 -6.00
N SER A 372 29.96 -0.58 -6.04
CA SER A 372 29.99 -1.42 -7.25
C SER A 372 29.64 -0.54 -8.44
N ARG A 373 30.64 -0.25 -9.29
CA ARG A 373 30.39 0.46 -10.53
C ARG A 373 29.24 -0.30 -11.17
N LYS A 374 28.13 0.40 -11.45
CA LYS A 374 27.16 -0.04 -12.44
C LYS A 374 27.97 -0.67 -13.57
N ARG A 375 27.90 -1.99 -13.74
CA ARG A 375 28.44 -2.64 -14.94
C ARG A 375 27.46 -2.30 -16.06
N ASN A 376 27.49 -1.05 -16.51
CA ASN A 376 27.11 -0.72 -17.87
C ASN A 376 28.30 -1.15 -18.75
N ALA A 377 28.43 -2.46 -18.95
CA ALA A 377 29.20 -2.99 -20.06
C ALA A 377 28.18 -3.35 -21.14
N LYS A 378 28.06 -2.41 -22.08
CA LYS A 378 27.44 -2.50 -23.39
C LYS A 378 27.30 -3.95 -23.88
N PHE A 379 26.06 -4.39 -24.10
CA PHE A 379 25.77 -5.34 -25.15
C PHE A 379 26.20 -4.69 -26.47
N MET A 380 27.40 -5.02 -26.95
CA MET A 380 27.72 -4.82 -28.36
C MET A 380 26.93 -5.86 -29.14
N ARG A 381 25.85 -5.42 -29.79
CA ARG A 381 25.28 -6.11 -30.95
C ARG A 381 26.43 -6.35 -31.93
N ARG A 382 26.72 -7.61 -32.25
CA ARG A 382 27.48 -7.95 -33.46
C ARG A 382 26.62 -7.49 -34.64
N GLN A 383 26.97 -6.37 -35.26
CA GLN A 383 26.55 -6.09 -36.62
C GLN A 383 27.42 -6.94 -37.55
N HIS A 384 26.76 -7.65 -38.45
CA HIS A 384 27.36 -8.28 -39.62
C HIS A 384 28.07 -7.19 -40.45
N ASN A 385 29.36 -7.36 -40.69
CA ASN A 385 30.04 -6.69 -41.79
C ASN A 385 29.71 -7.48 -43.06
N THR A 386 28.90 -6.90 -43.94
CA THR A 386 28.98 -7.14 -45.38
C THR A 386 30.06 -6.22 -45.93
N GLU A 387 31.18 -6.80 -46.35
CA GLU A 387 32.23 -6.11 -47.11
C GLU A 387 31.73 -5.94 -48.55
N GLU A 388 31.42 -4.70 -48.94
CA GLU A 388 31.53 -4.27 -50.33
C GLU A 388 32.95 -3.74 -50.53
N ALA A 389 33.76 -4.52 -51.24
CA ALA A 389 35.00 -4.06 -51.83
C ALA A 389 34.71 -3.66 -53.29
N ASN A 390 34.66 -2.34 -53.54
CA ASN A 390 34.82 -1.77 -54.87
C ASN A 390 36.04 -0.84 -54.81
N THR A 391 37.11 -1.20 -55.53
CA THR A 391 37.88 -0.32 -56.43
C THR A 391 39.13 -1.05 -56.94
N SER A 392 39.03 -1.62 -58.14
CA SER A 392 39.88 -1.36 -59.31
C SER A 392 39.37 -2.16 -60.50
#